data_AF-A0A286UBZ2-F1
#
_entry.id   AF-A0A286UBZ2-F1
#
_cell.length_a   1.000
_cell.length_b   1.000
_cell.length_c   1.000
_cell.angle_alpha   90.00
_cell.angle_beta   90.00
_cell.angle_gamma   90.00
#
_symmetry.space_group_name_H-M   'P 1'
#
loop_
_entity.id
_entity.type
_entity.pdbx_description
1 polymer ?
#
loop_
_entity_poly.entity_id
_entity_poly.type
_entity_poly.pdbx_seq_one_letter_code
_entity_poly.pdbx_strand_id
1 'polypeptide(L)'
;MAPNVFQTHQVPLLRASKYYQLASIVILFYDYLITLNLEIETVWKQSKLSLANVLFYCNRYFPILSYIWIITEAYGTSGTVDEFVSLLFSLLNSVYQENTR
;
A
#
# COMPACT_ATOMS: atom_id res chain seq x y z
N MET A 1 38.43 -4.74 -18.50
CA MET A 1 37.40 -5.65 -17.94
C MET A 1 36.05 -5.07 -18.34
N ALA A 2 35.47 -5.53 -19.46
CA ALA A 2 34.23 -4.96 -19.97
C ALA A 2 33.07 -5.41 -19.06
N PRO A 3 32.22 -4.49 -18.58
CA PRO A 3 31.07 -4.88 -17.77
C PRO A 3 30.15 -5.77 -18.59
N ASN A 4 29.70 -6.85 -17.96
CA ASN A 4 28.93 -7.92 -18.57
C ASN A 4 27.64 -7.30 -19.14
N VAL A 5 27.41 -7.37 -20.46
CA VAL A 5 26.24 -6.76 -21.13
C VAL A 5 24.91 -7.22 -20.51
N PHE A 6 24.88 -8.43 -19.94
CA PHE A 6 23.73 -8.92 -19.18
C PHE A 6 23.44 -8.08 -17.92
N GLN A 7 24.46 -7.58 -17.21
CA GLN A 7 24.29 -6.78 -15.99
C GLN A 7 23.73 -5.37 -16.26
N THR A 8 24.11 -4.74 -17.38
CA THR A 8 23.67 -3.36 -17.70
C THR A 8 22.18 -3.26 -17.99
N HIS A 9 21.55 -4.33 -18.47
CA HIS A 9 20.10 -4.37 -18.69
C HIS A 9 19.30 -4.78 -17.45
N GLN A 10 19.91 -5.43 -16.45
CA GLN A 10 19.18 -5.87 -15.24
C GLN A 10 18.91 -4.69 -14.28
N VAL A 11 19.79 -3.68 -14.23
CA VAL A 11 19.62 -2.51 -13.35
C VAL A 11 18.36 -1.65 -13.61
N PRO A 12 17.92 -1.38 -14.85
CA PRO A 12 16.63 -0.71 -15.08
C PRO A 12 15.44 -1.61 -14.77
N LEU A 13 15.51 -2.92 -15.08
CA LEU A 13 14.44 -3.88 -14.76
C LEU A 13 14.20 -3.98 -13.25
N LEU A 14 15.26 -4.05 -12.45
CA LEU A 14 15.15 -4.07 -11.00
C LEU A 14 14.50 -2.80 -10.46
N ARG A 15 14.84 -1.62 -10.99
CA ARG A 15 14.21 -0.36 -10.59
C ARG A 15 12.73 -0.30 -10.98
N ALA A 16 12.39 -0.70 -12.20
CA ALA A 16 11.01 -0.74 -12.68
C ALA A 16 10.15 -1.66 -11.80
N SER A 17 10.65 -2.84 -11.42
CA SER A 17 9.97 -3.76 -10.51
C SER A 17 9.74 -3.16 -9.12
N LYS A 18 10.69 -2.39 -8.59
CA LYS A 18 10.56 -1.70 -7.29
C LYS A 18 9.47 -0.63 -7.34
N TYR A 19 9.47 0.21 -8.38
CA TYR A 19 8.42 1.23 -8.56
C TYR A 19 7.05 0.61 -8.81
N TYR A 20 6.98 -0.51 -9.55
CA TYR A 20 5.74 -1.24 -9.79
C TYR A 20 5.15 -1.81 -8.49
N GLN A 21 5.99 -2.42 -7.64
CA GLN A 21 5.55 -2.92 -6.33
C GLN A 21 5.04 -1.77 -5.45
N LEU A 22 5.76 -0.64 -5.42
CA LEU A 22 5.37 0.53 -4.64
C LEU A 22 4.04 1.12 -5.13
N ALA A 23 3.87 1.28 -6.45
CA ALA A 23 2.62 1.73 -7.05
C ALA A 23 1.45 0.77 -6.72
N SER A 24 1.68 -0.54 -6.79
CA SER A 24 0.67 -1.54 -6.44
C SER A 24 0.21 -1.42 -4.99
N ILE A 25 1.14 -1.18 -4.05
CA ILE A 25 0.81 -1.02 -2.62
C ILE A 25 0.06 0.29 -2.39
N VAL A 26 0.48 1.37 -3.04
CA VAL A 26 -0.19 2.68 -2.94
C VAL A 26 -1.64 2.60 -3.43
N ILE A 27 -1.88 1.97 -4.59
CA ILE A 27 -3.23 1.77 -5.13
C ILE A 27 -4.07 0.88 -4.20
N LEU A 28 -3.46 -0.16 -3.64
CA LEU A 28 -4.12 -1.04 -2.69
C LEU A 28 -4.60 -0.23 -1.48
N PHE A 29 -3.71 0.54 -0.83
CA PHE A 29 -4.05 1.42 0.29
C PHE A 29 -5.13 2.45 -0.04
N TYR A 30 -5.11 3.01 -1.26
CA TYR A 30 -6.14 3.93 -1.72
C TYR A 30 -7.53 3.29 -1.73
N ASP A 31 -7.64 2.07 -2.27
CA ASP A 31 -8.90 1.31 -2.30
C ASP A 31 -9.43 1.01 -0.88
N TYR A 32 -8.53 0.75 0.07
CA TYR A 32 -8.87 0.62 1.49
C TYR A 32 -9.45 1.91 2.07
N LEU A 33 -8.80 3.05 1.85
CA LEU A 33 -9.19 4.33 2.45
C LEU A 33 -10.58 4.77 2.00
N ILE A 34 -10.93 4.55 0.73
CA ILE A 34 -12.25 4.89 0.20
C ILE A 34 -13.34 4.01 0.83
N THR A 35 -13.08 2.71 0.91
CA THR A 35 -14.06 1.74 1.42
C THR A 35 -14.20 1.76 2.93
N LEU A 36 -13.18 2.23 3.66
CA LEU A 36 -13.15 2.29 5.12
C LEU A 36 -14.28 3.16 5.70
N ASN A 37 -14.64 4.28 5.05
CA ASN A 37 -15.77 5.10 5.51
C ASN A 37 -17.08 4.29 5.52
N LEU A 38 -17.35 3.55 4.45
CA LEU A 38 -18.54 2.71 4.35
C LEU A 38 -18.49 1.56 5.37
N GLU A 39 -17.32 0.95 5.57
CA GLU A 39 -17.13 -0.13 6.55
C GLU A 39 -17.39 0.35 7.97
N ILE A 40 -16.90 1.53 8.36
CA ILE A 40 -17.14 2.09 9.68
C ILE A 40 -18.64 2.28 9.92
N GLU A 41 -19.37 2.79 8.92
CA GLU A 41 -20.79 3.03 9.06
C GLU A 41 -21.65 1.77 9.06
N THR A 42 -21.23 0.73 8.35
CA THR A 42 -22.02 -0.49 8.17
C THR A 42 -21.60 -1.62 9.09
N VAL A 43 -20.30 -1.86 9.25
CA VAL A 43 -19.74 -2.99 10.00
C VAL A 43 -19.35 -2.58 11.41
N TRP A 44 -18.77 -1.39 11.62
CA TRP A 44 -18.33 -0.95 12.96
C TRP A 44 -19.47 -0.39 13.82
N LYS A 45 -20.45 0.31 13.23
CA LYS A 45 -21.66 0.76 13.95
C LYS A 45 -22.64 -0.38 14.24
N GLN A 46 -22.56 -1.51 13.55
CA GLN A 46 -23.36 -2.69 13.88
C GLN A 46 -22.82 -3.32 15.17
N SER A 47 -23.54 -3.12 16.29
CA SER A 47 -23.21 -3.60 17.64
C SER A 47 -23.05 -5.13 17.79
N LYS A 48 -23.30 -5.91 16.74
CA LYS A 48 -23.07 -7.36 16.73
C LYS A 48 -21.78 -7.65 15.98
N LEU A 49 -20.68 -7.72 16.71
CA LEU A 49 -19.42 -8.29 16.20
C LEU A 49 -19.65 -9.77 15.89
N SER A 50 -20.09 -10.05 14.68
CA SER A 50 -20.17 -11.41 14.14
C SER A 50 -18.75 -11.91 13.87
N LEU A 51 -18.53 -13.21 14.06
CA LEU A 51 -17.28 -13.89 13.67
C LEU A 51 -16.94 -13.59 12.20
N ALA A 52 -17.95 -13.42 11.34
CA ALA A 52 -17.78 -13.04 9.94
C ALA A 52 -17.11 -11.66 9.78
N ASN A 53 -17.42 -10.69 10.63
CA ASN A 53 -16.83 -9.35 10.58
C ASN A 53 -15.36 -9.39 11.04
N VAL A 54 -15.06 -10.18 12.07
CA VAL A 54 -13.69 -10.39 12.54
C VAL A 54 -12.86 -11.10 11.48
N LEU A 55 -13.41 -12.15 10.86
CA LEU A 55 -12.73 -12.89 9.79
C LEU A 55 -12.52 -11.99 8.56
N PHE A 56 -13.47 -11.12 8.26
CA PHE A 56 -13.35 -10.11 7.22
C PHE A 56 -12.24 -9.12 7.51
N TYR A 57 -12.14 -8.59 8.73
CA TYR A 57 -11.02 -7.73 9.13
C TYR A 57 -9.68 -8.45 9.12
N CYS A 58 -9.60 -9.69 9.59
CA CYS A 58 -8.37 -10.46 9.48
C CYS A 58 -7.99 -10.66 8.02
N ASN A 59 -8.92 -11.07 7.16
CA ASN A 59 -8.61 -11.31 5.75
C ASN A 59 -8.22 -10.01 5.01
N ARG A 60 -8.71 -8.86 5.48
CA ARG A 60 -8.51 -7.55 4.86
C ARG A 60 -7.28 -6.81 5.39
N TYR A 61 -7.02 -6.81 6.71
CA TYR A 61 -5.90 -6.08 7.32
C TYR A 61 -4.61 -6.91 7.46
N PHE A 62 -4.70 -8.24 7.51
CA PHE A 62 -3.52 -9.12 7.61
C PHE A 62 -2.61 -9.03 6.36
N PRO A 63 -3.14 -8.96 5.12
CA PRO A 63 -2.32 -8.71 3.94
C PRO A 63 -1.62 -7.35 4.02
N ILE A 64 -2.29 -6.29 4.48
CA ILE A 64 -1.69 -4.96 4.63
C ILE A 64 -0.49 -5.01 5.58
N LEU A 65 -0.65 -5.66 6.74
CA LEU A 65 0.42 -5.85 7.71
C LEU A 65 1.59 -6.64 7.11
N SER A 66 1.30 -7.67 6.31
CA SER A 66 2.34 -8.44 5.62
C SER A 66 3.07 -7.61 4.56
N TYR A 67 2.39 -6.71 3.85
CA TYR A 67 3.04 -5.80 2.91
C TYR A 67 3.93 -4.78 3.63
N ILE A 68 3.50 -4.24 4.76
CA ILE A 68 4.34 -3.36 5.59
C ILE A 68 5.62 -4.09 6.00
N TRP A 69 5.49 -5.33 6.47
CA TRP A 69 6.63 -6.17 6.85
C TRP A 69 7.57 -6.45 5.67
N ILE A 70 7.02 -6.79 4.50
CA ILE A 70 7.81 -7.03 3.29
C ILE A 70 8.55 -5.76 2.85
N ILE A 71 7.94 -4.58 2.95
CA ILE A 71 8.59 -3.32 2.62
C ILE A 71 9.77 -3.06 3.56
N THR A 72 9.57 -3.23 4.88
CA THR A 72 10.63 -2.96 5.87
C THR A 72 11.82 -3.91 5.74
N GLU A 73 11.57 -5.18 5.43
CA GLU A 73 12.59 -6.22 5.30
C GLU A 73 13.28 -6.19 3.91
N ALA A 74 12.51 -6.08 2.83
CA ALA A 74 13.06 -6.12 1.47
C ALA A 74 13.70 -4.79 1.03
N TYR A 75 13.31 -3.68 1.66
CA TYR A 75 13.78 -2.34 1.34
C TYR A 75 14.33 -1.69 2.61
N GLY A 76 15.39 -2.25 3.20
CA GLY A 76 16.15 -1.67 4.32
C GLY A 76 16.81 -0.30 4.03
N THR A 77 16.31 0.44 3.03
CA THR A 77 16.72 1.79 2.64
C THR A 77 15.59 2.75 3.01
N SER A 78 15.84 3.60 4.00
CA SER A 78 14.92 4.63 4.51
C SER A 78 14.28 5.49 3.41
N GLY A 79 14.97 5.76 2.31
CA GLY A 79 14.43 6.61 1.24
C GLY A 79 13.14 6.08 0.57
N THR A 80 12.93 4.76 0.51
CA THR A 80 11.74 4.19 -0.16
C THR A 80 10.47 4.32 0.68
N VAL A 81 10.58 4.29 2.01
CA VAL A 81 9.41 4.51 2.89
C VAL A 81 9.02 5.98 2.92
N ASP A 82 9.99 6.90 2.84
CA ASP A 82 9.71 8.33 2.73
C ASP A 82 8.96 8.67 1.43
N GLU A 83 9.34 8.05 0.30
CA GLU A 83 8.63 8.17 -0.98
C GLU A 83 7.19 7.63 -0.88
N PHE A 84 7.01 6.45 -0.26
CA PHE A 84 5.70 5.86 -0.04
C PHE A 84 4.79 6.75 0.83
N VAL A 85 5.31 7.24 1.96
CA VAL A 85 4.57 8.14 2.86
C VAL A 85 4.20 9.44 2.15
N SER A 86 5.12 10.00 1.36
CA SER A 86 4.86 11.21 0.58
C SER A 86 3.78 11.01 -0.48
N LEU A 87 3.78 9.87 -1.19
CA LEU A 87 2.74 9.53 -2.17
C LEU A 87 1.39 9.29 -1.51
N LEU A 88 1.35 8.56 -0.39
CA LEU A 88 0.13 8.38 0.38
C LEU A 88 -0.42 9.72 0.86
N PHE A 89 0.42 10.60 1.40
CA PHE A 89 0.00 11.92 1.86
C PHE A 89 -0.54 12.78 0.70
N SER A 90 0.10 12.73 -0.47
CA SER A 90 -0.38 13.39 -1.68
C SER A 90 -1.75 12.87 -2.13
N LEU A 91 -1.93 11.55 -2.16
CA LEU A 91 -3.21 10.92 -2.53
C LEU A 91 -4.32 11.23 -1.52
N LEU A 92 -4.01 11.19 -0.23
CA LEU A 92 -4.94 11.56 0.83
C LEU A 92 -5.40 13.01 0.68
N ASN A 93 -4.46 13.92 0.42
CA ASN A 93 -4.80 15.32 0.14
C ASN A 93 -5.66 15.46 -1.11
N SER A 94 -5.41 14.67 -2.16
CA SER A 94 -6.26 14.64 -3.36
C SER A 94 -7.70 14.23 -3.04
N VAL A 95 -7.88 13.15 -2.28
CA VAL A 95 -9.21 12.65 -1.87
C VAL A 95 -9.91 13.66 -0.99
N TYR A 96 -9.19 14.27 -0.05
CA TYR A 96 -9.76 15.29 0.83
C TYR A 96 -10.29 16.48 0.03
N GLN A 97 -9.53 16.96 -0.97
CA GLN A 97 -9.97 18.06 -1.85
C GLN A 97 -11.18 17.68 -2.71
N GLU A 98 -11.26 16.44 -3.19
CA GLU A 98 -12.41 15.94 -3.95
C GLU A 98 -13.68 15.85 -3.10
N ASN A 99 -13.58 15.39 -1.84
CA ASN A 99 -14.72 15.26 -0.94
C ASN A 99 -15.21 16.60 -0.35
N THR A 100 -14.44 17.69 -0.51
CA THR A 100 -14.78 19.03 0.02
C THR A 100 -15.32 19.97 -1.08
N ARG A 101 -15.35 19.53 -2.34
CA ARG A 101 -16.02 20.22 -3.46
C ARG A 101 -17.43 19.70 -3.67
#